data_AF-A0A8H6AFS0-F1
#
_entry.id   AF-A0A8H6AFS0-F1
#
_cell.length_a   1.000
_cell.length_b   1.000
_cell.length_c   1.000
_cell.angle_alpha   90.00
_cell.angle_beta   90.00
_cell.angle_gamma   90.00
#
_symmetry.space_group_name_H-M   'P 1'
#
loop_
_entity.id
_entity.type
_entity.pdbx_description
1 polymer ?
#
loop_
_entity_poly.entity_id
_entity_poly.type
_entity_poly.pdbx_seq_one_letter_code
_entity_poly.pdbx_strand_id
1 'polypeptide(L)'
;MALKLAYEERLDCELCVTGIRSSKSTEHAVTSSGQCMNPIFNENQLEYTAETEKGISGSPMWIIYDGSPTAVAIHNNSKGNGKESRGTRITLRVLRQICSWTSAEKCNQAIKVDSDTALTLYLTFSETDKLLGVVVKEADNPALMLFNILPAYAPSKGMGKEVGKGLPACFGIYQYRDEHVQWDSWNVDFTTATLVNDLRRARLARAWS
;
A
#
# COMPACT_ATOMS: atom_id res chain seq x y z
N MET A 1 5.92 -5.56 -4.31
CA MET A 1 5.34 -4.36 -3.64
C MET A 1 3.83 -4.44 -3.44
N ALA A 2 3.40 -4.62 -2.19
CA ALA A 2 2.02 -4.93 -1.81
C ALA A 2 0.96 -3.94 -2.29
N LEU A 3 1.23 -2.63 -2.28
CA LEU A 3 0.21 -1.64 -2.67
C LEU A 3 -0.21 -1.73 -4.15
N LYS A 4 0.59 -2.37 -5.02
CA LYS A 4 0.19 -2.63 -6.40
C LYS A 4 -0.98 -3.63 -6.50
N LEU A 5 -1.15 -4.51 -5.49
CA LEU A 5 -2.28 -5.43 -5.39
C LEU A 5 -3.65 -4.73 -5.38
N ALA A 6 -3.68 -3.46 -4.95
CA ALA A 6 -4.88 -2.63 -4.99
C ALA A 6 -5.38 -2.33 -6.42
N TYR A 7 -4.53 -2.53 -7.44
CA TYR A 7 -4.84 -2.24 -8.84
C TYR A 7 -4.94 -3.49 -9.72
N GLU A 8 -4.67 -4.67 -9.18
CA GLU A 8 -4.73 -5.90 -9.96
C GLU A 8 -6.15 -6.15 -10.45
N GLU A 9 -6.29 -6.61 -11.68
CA GLU A 9 -7.58 -7.03 -12.24
C GLU A 9 -7.81 -8.52 -12.02
N ARG A 10 -6.81 -9.21 -11.49
CA ARG A 10 -6.79 -10.66 -11.28
C ARG A 10 -5.85 -11.01 -10.13
N LEU A 11 -6.26 -11.92 -9.26
CA LEU A 11 -5.43 -12.45 -8.16
C LEU A 11 -5.40 -13.97 -8.26
N ASP A 12 -4.36 -14.53 -8.89
CA ASP A 12 -4.17 -15.97 -9.13
C ASP A 12 -3.46 -16.65 -7.96
N CYS A 13 -4.09 -16.63 -6.80
CA CYS A 13 -3.53 -17.20 -5.58
C CYS A 13 -4.63 -17.69 -4.63
N GLU A 14 -4.23 -18.56 -3.69
CA GLU A 14 -5.07 -18.90 -2.56
C GLU A 14 -5.23 -17.67 -1.64
N LEU A 15 -6.48 -17.38 -1.33
CA LEU A 15 -6.91 -16.32 -0.44
C LEU A 15 -7.31 -16.93 0.91
N CYS A 16 -6.77 -16.36 1.97
CA CYS A 16 -7.06 -16.75 3.34
C CYS A 16 -7.92 -15.68 4.02
N VAL A 17 -8.81 -16.12 4.91
CA VAL A 17 -9.62 -15.24 5.78
C VAL A 17 -9.42 -15.69 7.22
N THR A 18 -8.90 -14.81 8.07
CA THR A 18 -8.57 -15.15 9.46
C THR A 18 -9.39 -14.30 10.44
N GLY A 19 -10.17 -14.94 11.31
CA GLY A 19 -11.12 -14.25 12.19
C GLY A 19 -11.56 -15.04 13.41
N ILE A 20 -12.47 -14.48 14.20
CA ILE A 20 -13.07 -15.14 15.37
C ILE A 20 -14.52 -15.52 15.03
N ARG A 21 -14.92 -16.76 15.29
CA ARG A 21 -16.29 -17.25 15.01
C ARG A 21 -17.25 -16.92 16.15
N SER A 22 -18.50 -16.62 15.83
CA SER A 22 -19.53 -16.33 16.83
C SER A 22 -20.09 -17.58 17.52
N SER A 23 -20.04 -18.73 16.86
CA SER A 23 -20.74 -19.96 17.27
C SER A 23 -19.89 -20.93 18.11
N LYS A 24 -18.60 -20.64 18.30
CA LYS A 24 -17.69 -21.44 19.12
C LYS A 24 -17.11 -20.55 20.19
N SER A 25 -17.11 -21.02 21.44
CA SER A 25 -16.37 -20.43 22.57
C SER A 25 -14.85 -20.58 22.40
N THR A 26 -14.35 -20.51 21.16
CA THR A 26 -12.94 -20.58 20.84
C THR A 26 -12.40 -19.16 20.89
N GLU A 27 -11.62 -18.84 21.92
CA GLU A 27 -10.85 -17.60 22.02
C GLU A 27 -9.78 -17.45 20.90
N HIS A 28 -9.63 -18.48 20.06
CA HIS A 28 -8.61 -18.55 19.03
C HIS A 28 -9.15 -18.15 17.66
N ALA A 29 -8.33 -17.40 16.92
CA ALA A 29 -8.57 -17.11 15.53
C ALA A 29 -8.52 -18.38 14.68
N VAL A 30 -9.40 -18.46 13.70
CA VAL A 30 -9.47 -19.54 12.70
C VAL A 30 -9.17 -18.97 11.33
N THR A 31 -8.60 -19.80 10.46
CA THR A 31 -8.34 -19.44 9.06
C THR A 31 -9.12 -20.34 8.14
N SER A 32 -9.86 -19.76 7.20
CA SER A 32 -10.45 -20.43 6.05
C SER A 32 -9.69 -20.02 4.79
N SER A 33 -9.48 -20.93 3.84
CA SER A 33 -8.85 -20.63 2.55
C SER A 33 -9.74 -20.99 1.37
N GLY A 34 -9.48 -20.35 0.22
CA GLY A 34 -10.21 -20.55 -1.02
C GLY A 34 -9.57 -19.75 -2.16
N GLN A 35 -10.20 -19.75 -3.33
CA GLN A 35 -9.68 -19.05 -4.50
C GLN A 35 -10.38 -17.71 -4.69
N CYS A 36 -9.63 -16.69 -5.13
CA CYS A 36 -10.23 -15.46 -5.65
C CYS A 36 -11.02 -15.76 -6.93
N MET A 37 -12.20 -15.18 -7.06
CA MET A 37 -12.93 -15.20 -8.32
C MET A 37 -12.28 -14.21 -9.28
N ASN A 38 -11.95 -14.69 -10.47
CA ASN A 38 -11.24 -13.92 -11.49
C ASN A 38 -12.01 -13.91 -12.82
N PRO A 39 -11.94 -12.83 -13.61
CA PRO A 39 -11.32 -11.54 -13.26
C PRO A 39 -12.09 -10.82 -12.14
N ILE A 40 -11.47 -9.83 -11.51
CA ILE A 40 -12.11 -9.00 -10.49
C ILE A 40 -13.12 -8.09 -11.21
N PHE A 41 -14.40 -8.44 -11.13
CA PHE A 41 -15.48 -7.71 -11.82
C PHE A 41 -15.85 -6.38 -11.16
N ASN A 42 -15.60 -6.23 -9.86
CA ASN A 42 -15.91 -5.01 -9.11
C ASN A 42 -14.65 -4.50 -8.43
N GLU A 43 -14.19 -3.31 -8.79
CA GLU A 43 -13.00 -2.70 -8.21
C GLU A 43 -13.06 -2.52 -6.68
N ASN A 44 -14.24 -2.46 -6.08
CA ASN A 44 -14.44 -2.24 -4.65
C ASN A 44 -14.74 -3.55 -3.87
N GLN A 45 -14.88 -4.68 -4.56
CA GLN A 45 -15.22 -5.96 -3.94
C GLN A 45 -14.32 -7.08 -4.44
N LEU A 46 -13.95 -7.98 -3.53
CA LEU A 46 -13.25 -9.21 -3.88
C LEU A 46 -14.17 -10.39 -3.56
N GLU A 47 -14.55 -11.14 -4.59
CA GLU A 47 -15.32 -12.38 -4.47
C GLU A 47 -14.39 -13.59 -4.39
N TYR A 48 -14.75 -14.60 -3.61
CA TYR A 48 -13.89 -15.75 -3.34
C TYR A 48 -14.67 -16.96 -2.83
N THR A 49 -14.07 -18.15 -2.97
CA THR A 49 -14.75 -19.44 -2.73
C THR A 49 -14.62 -19.97 -1.30
N ALA A 50 -13.81 -19.35 -0.44
CA ALA A 50 -13.61 -19.83 0.93
C ALA A 50 -14.93 -19.78 1.73
N GLU A 51 -15.22 -20.88 2.43
CA GLU A 51 -16.38 -20.98 3.30
C GLU A 51 -16.13 -20.23 4.60
N THR A 52 -17.04 -19.29 4.92
CA THR A 52 -16.98 -18.45 6.12
C THR A 52 -18.26 -18.62 6.93
N GLU A 53 -18.13 -18.53 8.26
CA GLU A 53 -19.23 -18.66 9.20
C GLU A 53 -19.60 -17.31 9.83
N LYS A 54 -20.75 -17.25 10.51
CA LYS A 54 -21.15 -16.07 11.29
C LYS A 54 -20.08 -15.68 12.32
N GLY A 55 -19.80 -14.39 12.43
CA GLY A 55 -18.77 -13.83 13.29
C GLY A 55 -17.47 -13.45 12.57
N ILE A 56 -17.24 -13.95 11.35
CA ILE A 56 -16.04 -13.63 10.56
C ILE A 56 -16.11 -12.21 9.94
N SER A 57 -17.25 -11.53 9.93
CA SER A 57 -17.37 -10.16 9.39
C SER A 57 -16.34 -9.20 10.01
N GLY A 58 -15.69 -8.39 9.17
CA GLY A 58 -14.58 -7.51 9.56
C GLY A 58 -13.20 -8.17 9.55
N SER A 59 -13.12 -9.48 9.34
CA SER A 59 -11.84 -10.20 9.33
C SER A 59 -10.96 -9.84 8.13
N PRO A 60 -9.63 -9.73 8.32
CA PRO A 60 -8.71 -9.52 7.22
C PRO A 60 -8.73 -10.73 6.27
N MET A 61 -8.75 -10.41 4.98
CA MET A 61 -8.54 -11.36 3.90
C MET A 61 -7.15 -11.10 3.33
N TRP A 62 -6.31 -12.12 3.25
CA TRP A 62 -4.90 -11.97 2.93
C TRP A 62 -4.41 -13.07 1.98
N ILE A 63 -3.36 -12.73 1.23
CA ILE A 63 -2.62 -13.64 0.34
C ILE A 63 -1.17 -13.67 0.77
N ILE A 64 -0.40 -14.67 0.34
CA ILE A 64 1.06 -14.60 0.42
C ILE A 64 1.56 -13.80 -0.77
N TYR A 65 2.24 -12.70 -0.49
CA TYR A 65 2.83 -11.82 -1.50
C TYR A 65 4.25 -11.45 -1.11
N ASP A 66 5.21 -11.66 -2.02
CA ASP A 66 6.65 -11.54 -1.75
C ASP A 66 7.05 -12.28 -0.45
N GLY A 67 6.52 -13.49 -0.25
CA GLY A 67 6.79 -14.33 0.92
C GLY A 67 6.14 -13.88 2.24
N SER A 68 5.34 -12.81 2.24
CA SER A 68 4.70 -12.25 3.43
C SER A 68 3.17 -12.23 3.33
N PRO A 69 2.43 -12.55 4.41
CA PRO A 69 0.99 -12.33 4.48
C PRO A 69 0.65 -10.87 4.22
N THR A 70 -0.18 -10.62 3.22
CA THR A 70 -0.56 -9.28 2.77
C THR A 70 -2.08 -9.19 2.67
N ALA A 71 -2.67 -8.29 3.44
CA ALA A 71 -4.11 -8.05 3.41
C ALA A 71 -4.52 -7.41 2.07
N VAL A 72 -5.56 -7.95 1.45
CA VAL A 72 -6.09 -7.50 0.15
C VAL A 72 -7.58 -7.12 0.21
N ALA A 73 -8.31 -7.57 1.22
CA ALA A 73 -9.71 -7.23 1.44
C ALA A 73 -10.11 -7.39 2.92
N ILE A 74 -11.30 -6.90 3.26
CA ILE A 74 -11.94 -7.05 4.57
C ILE A 74 -13.25 -7.81 4.36
N HIS A 75 -13.40 -8.97 4.98
CA HIS A 75 -14.61 -9.78 4.82
C HIS A 75 -15.85 -9.03 5.29
N ASN A 76 -16.90 -8.99 4.47
CA ASN A 76 -18.14 -8.30 4.84
C ASN A 76 -19.40 -9.13 4.61
N ASN A 77 -19.35 -10.19 3.80
CA ASN A 77 -20.53 -11.00 3.52
C ASN A 77 -20.15 -12.43 3.14
N SER A 78 -20.83 -13.39 3.74
CA SER A 78 -20.65 -14.81 3.46
C SER A 78 -21.46 -15.26 2.25
N LYS A 79 -21.10 -16.43 1.72
CA LYS A 79 -21.84 -17.14 0.67
C LYS A 79 -23.35 -17.22 1.00
N GLY A 80 -24.19 -16.93 0.02
CA GLY A 80 -25.66 -17.03 0.12
C GLY A 80 -26.25 -17.63 -1.16
N ASN A 81 -27.57 -17.81 -1.26
CA ASN A 81 -28.26 -18.45 -2.40
C ASN A 81 -27.66 -18.08 -3.78
N GLY A 82 -26.79 -18.95 -4.31
CA GLY A 82 -26.12 -18.78 -5.60
C GLY A 82 -25.04 -17.69 -5.71
N LYS A 83 -24.57 -17.11 -4.59
CA LYS A 83 -23.56 -16.04 -4.56
C LYS A 83 -22.37 -16.43 -3.71
N GLU A 84 -21.16 -16.20 -4.22
CA GLU A 84 -19.91 -16.43 -3.51
C GLU A 84 -19.71 -15.48 -2.32
N SER A 85 -18.78 -15.84 -1.42
CA SER A 85 -18.35 -14.96 -0.33
C SER A 85 -17.70 -13.71 -0.91
N ARG A 86 -17.82 -12.57 -0.21
CA ARG A 86 -17.25 -11.30 -0.66
C ARG A 86 -16.67 -10.46 0.48
N GLY A 87 -15.68 -9.66 0.13
CA GLY A 87 -15.09 -8.66 1.01
C GLY A 87 -14.98 -7.31 0.33
N THR A 88 -14.87 -6.26 1.14
CA THR A 88 -14.49 -4.92 0.68
C THR A 88 -13.02 -4.96 0.29
N ARG A 89 -12.70 -4.70 -0.98
CA ARG A 89 -11.32 -4.70 -1.45
C ARG A 89 -10.53 -3.53 -0.82
N ILE A 90 -9.30 -3.80 -0.41
CA ILE A 90 -8.38 -2.75 0.06
C ILE A 90 -7.78 -2.09 -1.19
N THR A 91 -8.53 -1.15 -1.76
CA THR A 91 -8.06 -0.29 -2.84
C THR A 91 -7.11 0.79 -2.29
N LEU A 92 -6.42 1.52 -3.17
CA LEU A 92 -5.60 2.66 -2.74
C LEU A 92 -6.46 3.69 -1.98
N ARG A 93 -7.68 3.93 -2.45
CA ARG A 93 -8.63 4.85 -1.78
C ARG A 93 -8.91 4.40 -0.34
N VAL A 94 -9.24 3.12 -0.16
CA VAL A 94 -9.50 2.53 1.17
C VAL A 94 -8.24 2.60 2.04
N LEU A 95 -7.07 2.27 1.49
CA LEU A 95 -5.83 2.32 2.26
C LEU A 95 -5.50 3.74 2.72
N ARG A 96 -5.62 4.75 1.86
CA ARG A 96 -5.38 6.16 2.24
C ARG A 96 -6.33 6.60 3.35
N GLN A 97 -7.58 6.19 3.29
CA GLN A 97 -8.56 6.47 4.33
C GLN A 97 -8.15 5.81 5.67
N ILE A 98 -7.72 4.54 5.65
CA ILE A 98 -7.19 3.85 6.85
C ILE A 98 -5.93 4.55 7.37
N CYS A 99 -5.00 4.93 6.51
CA CYS A 99 -3.76 5.60 6.89
C CYS A 99 -4.01 6.99 7.48
N SER A 100 -5.01 7.72 6.98
CA SER A 100 -5.48 8.99 7.54
C SER A 100 -6.06 8.78 8.95
N TRP A 101 -6.92 7.78 9.14
CA TRP A 101 -7.48 7.46 10.47
C TRP A 101 -6.43 7.04 11.49
N THR A 102 -5.39 6.36 11.04
CA THR A 102 -4.34 5.82 11.92
C THR A 102 -3.11 6.73 12.06
N SER A 103 -3.11 7.91 11.44
CA SER A 103 -1.92 8.79 11.34
C SER A 103 -0.67 8.11 10.77
N ALA A 104 -0.87 7.06 9.97
CA ALA A 104 0.20 6.31 9.29
C ALA A 104 0.68 7.05 8.03
N GLU A 105 -0.18 7.86 7.42
CA GLU A 105 0.21 8.81 6.38
C GLU A 105 0.94 10.01 7.00
N LYS A 106 2.05 10.43 6.40
CA LYS A 106 2.75 11.66 6.78
C LYS A 106 2.47 12.72 5.72
N CYS A 107 1.67 13.71 6.06
CA CYS A 107 1.33 14.80 5.15
C CYS A 107 2.28 15.99 5.29
N ASN A 108 2.47 16.74 4.22
CA ASN A 108 3.22 18.01 4.22
C ASN A 108 4.63 17.90 4.83
N GLN A 109 5.37 16.88 4.43
CA GLN A 109 6.73 16.63 4.92
C GLN A 109 7.76 17.25 3.98
N ALA A 110 8.71 17.99 4.55
CA ALA A 110 9.94 18.34 3.85
C ALA A 110 10.92 17.16 3.94
N ILE A 111 11.34 16.64 2.79
CA ILE A 111 12.27 15.50 2.73
C ILE A 111 13.69 16.05 2.71
N LYS A 112 14.42 15.83 3.81
CA LYS A 112 15.85 16.16 3.90
C LYS A 112 16.65 15.18 3.03
N VAL A 113 17.56 15.70 2.24
CA VAL A 113 18.51 14.92 1.44
C VAL A 113 19.70 14.57 2.32
N ASP A 114 20.07 13.29 2.31
CA ASP A 114 21.31 12.83 2.94
C ASP A 114 22.49 13.15 2.03
N SER A 115 23.44 13.94 2.51
CA SER A 115 24.57 14.44 1.73
C SER A 115 25.74 14.81 2.62
N ASP A 116 26.96 14.68 2.10
CA ASP A 116 28.19 15.07 2.80
C ASP A 116 28.40 16.59 2.89
N THR A 117 27.47 17.40 2.37
CA THR A 117 27.59 18.85 2.43
C THR A 117 27.27 19.36 3.84
N ALA A 118 27.95 20.43 4.26
CA ALA A 118 27.62 21.10 5.52
C ALA A 118 26.24 21.80 5.50
N LEU A 119 25.64 21.95 4.32
CA LEU A 119 24.34 22.59 4.13
C LEU A 119 23.22 21.56 4.32
N THR A 120 22.11 22.00 4.91
CA THR A 120 20.91 21.17 4.99
C THR A 120 20.16 21.25 3.66
N LEU A 121 20.16 20.15 2.92
CA LEU A 121 19.51 20.04 1.63
C LEU A 121 18.11 19.42 1.75
N TYR A 122 17.18 19.89 0.92
CA TYR A 122 15.80 19.42 0.87
C TYR A 122 15.37 19.13 -0.56
N LEU A 123 14.51 18.13 -0.72
CA LEU A 123 13.85 17.83 -1.99
C LEU A 123 12.84 18.93 -2.33
N THR A 124 12.79 19.33 -3.60
CA THR A 124 11.77 20.24 -4.14
C THR A 124 11.36 19.80 -5.53
N PHE A 125 10.20 20.22 -5.99
CA PHE A 125 9.79 20.04 -7.39
C PHE A 125 9.89 21.35 -8.17
N SER A 126 10.57 21.30 -9.33
CA SER A 126 10.57 22.40 -10.29
C SER A 126 9.35 22.30 -11.21
N GLU A 127 8.42 23.26 -11.10
CA GLU A 127 7.27 23.32 -12.00
C GLU A 127 7.64 23.63 -13.44
N THR A 128 8.75 24.34 -13.64
CA THR A 128 9.28 24.70 -14.95
C THR A 128 9.84 23.48 -15.67
N ASP A 129 10.70 22.74 -14.98
CA ASP A 129 11.44 21.60 -15.57
C ASP A 129 10.66 20.29 -15.50
N LYS A 130 9.59 20.27 -14.69
CA LYS A 130 8.79 19.08 -14.38
C LYS A 130 9.61 17.93 -13.77
N LEU A 131 10.62 18.28 -12.96
CA LEU A 131 11.56 17.36 -12.33
C LEU A 131 11.72 17.67 -10.84
N LEU A 132 12.08 16.65 -10.05
CA LEU A 132 12.55 16.86 -8.68
C LEU A 132 14.00 17.37 -8.69
N GLY A 133 14.27 18.34 -7.83
CA GLY A 133 15.58 18.93 -7.58
C GLY A 133 15.88 19.01 -6.08
N VAL A 134 17.02 19.61 -5.75
CA VAL A 134 17.51 19.75 -4.36
C VAL A 134 17.84 21.21 -4.08
N VAL A 135 17.37 21.74 -2.95
CA VAL A 135 17.56 23.13 -2.53
C VAL A 135 18.02 23.24 -1.08
N VAL A 136 18.66 24.35 -0.73
CA VAL A 136 19.27 24.57 0.60
C VAL A 136 18.27 25.01 1.68
N LYS A 137 16.99 25.27 1.30
CA LYS A 137 15.76 25.46 2.13
C LYS A 137 14.83 26.58 1.62
N GLU A 138 15.28 27.39 0.66
CA GLU A 138 14.53 28.55 0.15
C GLU A 138 13.93 28.28 -1.23
N ALA A 139 12.93 27.42 -1.34
CA ALA A 139 12.05 27.50 -2.51
C ALA A 139 11.15 28.74 -2.32
N ASP A 140 11.00 29.56 -3.37
CA ASP A 140 10.11 30.73 -3.36
C ASP A 140 8.67 30.36 -2.95
N ASN A 141 8.26 29.14 -3.28
CA ASN A 141 7.03 28.52 -2.82
C ASN A 141 7.34 27.28 -1.96
N PRO A 142 7.18 27.37 -0.62
CA PRO A 142 7.40 26.24 0.29
C PRO A 142 6.56 25.00 -0.05
N ALA A 143 5.38 25.16 -0.68
CA ALA A 143 4.53 24.04 -1.05
C ALA A 143 5.21 23.06 -2.03
N LEU A 144 6.16 23.55 -2.85
CA LEU A 144 6.93 22.73 -3.78
C LEU A 144 7.88 21.75 -3.07
N MET A 145 8.18 22.01 -1.80
CA MET A 145 9.05 21.20 -0.94
C MET A 145 8.27 20.25 -0.02
N LEU A 146 6.94 20.31 -0.03
CA LEU A 146 6.09 19.54 0.87
C LEU A 146 5.53 18.32 0.16
N PHE A 147 5.79 17.13 0.71
CA PHE A 147 5.40 15.84 0.15
C PHE A 147 4.53 15.07 1.13
N ASN A 148 3.60 14.30 0.60
CA ASN A 148 2.85 13.31 1.35
C ASN A 148 3.52 11.94 1.18
N ILE A 149 3.63 11.19 2.27
CA ILE A 149 4.33 9.92 2.32
C ILE A 149 3.37 8.84 2.83
N LEU A 150 3.18 7.80 2.03
CA LEU A 150 2.28 6.68 2.32
C LEU A 150 3.08 5.36 2.36
N PRO A 151 2.91 4.51 3.39
CA PRO A 151 3.51 3.17 3.38
C PRO A 151 2.87 2.32 2.27
N ALA A 152 3.70 1.72 1.43
CA ALA A 152 3.27 0.91 0.29
C ALA A 152 3.68 -0.56 0.40
N TYR A 153 4.71 -0.85 1.19
CA TYR A 153 5.10 -2.18 1.60
C TYR A 153 5.87 -2.08 2.92
N ALA A 154 5.53 -2.91 3.89
CA ALA A 154 6.28 -3.03 5.13
C ALA A 154 6.45 -4.53 5.42
N PRO A 155 7.67 -5.09 5.31
CA PRO A 155 7.89 -6.49 5.66
C PRO A 155 7.60 -6.72 7.16
N SER A 156 7.11 -7.90 7.52
CA SER A 156 6.96 -8.26 8.93
C SER A 156 8.34 -8.50 9.56
N LYS A 157 8.61 -7.94 10.75
CA LYS A 157 9.91 -8.08 11.45
C LYS A 157 10.17 -9.49 12.02
N GLY A 158 9.39 -10.52 11.66
CA GLY A 158 9.28 -11.74 12.46
C GLY A 158 9.33 -13.09 11.74
N MET A 159 9.38 -13.17 10.40
CA MET A 159 9.49 -14.48 9.73
C MET A 159 10.95 -14.88 9.53
N GLY A 160 11.46 -15.64 10.50
CA GLY A 160 12.41 -16.72 10.28
C GLY A 160 13.84 -16.31 9.92
N LYS A 161 14.76 -16.60 10.85
CA LYS A 161 16.20 -16.62 10.65
C LYS A 161 16.62 -17.68 9.60
N GLU A 162 16.32 -17.54 8.32
CA GLU A 162 17.06 -18.24 7.26
C GLU A 162 17.08 -17.40 5.97
N VAL A 163 18.30 -16.95 5.63
CA VAL A 163 18.82 -16.58 4.31
C VAL A 163 18.02 -15.54 3.50
N GLY A 164 18.47 -14.28 3.58
CA GLY A 164 18.18 -13.23 2.60
C GLY A 164 17.76 -11.93 3.28
N LYS A 165 18.43 -10.82 2.94
CA LYS A 165 18.05 -9.47 3.40
C LYS A 165 16.54 -9.28 3.20
N GLY A 166 15.78 -9.13 4.30
CA GLY A 166 14.34 -8.85 4.21
C GLY A 166 14.12 -7.63 3.30
N LEU A 167 13.12 -7.70 2.43
CA LEU A 167 12.82 -6.60 1.49
C LEU A 167 12.60 -5.31 2.28
N PRO A 168 13.27 -4.19 1.95
CA PRO A 168 13.11 -2.95 2.70
C PRO A 168 11.67 -2.45 2.65
N ALA A 169 11.22 -1.76 3.71
CA ALA A 169 9.97 -1.03 3.66
C ALA A 169 9.99 -0.06 2.48
N CYS A 170 8.89 0.05 1.75
CA CYS A 170 8.74 0.91 0.60
C CYS A 170 7.62 1.92 0.84
N PHE A 171 7.86 3.15 0.38
CA PHE A 171 6.96 4.28 0.56
C PHE A 171 6.64 4.91 -0.79
N GLY A 172 5.36 5.24 -0.99
CA GLY A 172 4.94 6.14 -2.04
C GLY A 172 5.07 7.58 -1.56
N ILE A 173 5.71 8.41 -2.37
CA ILE A 173 5.83 9.84 -2.16
C ILE A 173 4.96 10.51 -3.23
N TYR A 174 4.14 11.47 -2.83
CA TYR A 174 3.21 12.12 -3.74
C TYR A 174 2.88 13.55 -3.32
N GLN A 175 2.33 14.32 -4.26
CA GLN A 175 1.79 15.66 -4.02
C GLN A 175 0.40 15.78 -4.65
N TYR A 176 -0.40 16.74 -4.17
CA TYR A 176 -1.63 17.14 -4.83
C TYR A 176 -1.33 18.30 -5.78
N ARG A 177 -1.73 18.17 -7.05
CA ARG A 177 -1.64 19.22 -8.06
C ARG A 177 -2.91 19.25 -8.88
N ASP A 178 -3.51 20.44 -9.03
CA ASP A 178 -4.76 20.62 -9.75
C ASP A 178 -5.85 19.62 -9.31
N GLU A 179 -5.97 19.40 -8.00
CA GLU A 179 -6.87 18.42 -7.36
C GLU A 179 -6.56 16.93 -7.64
N HIS A 180 -5.50 16.63 -8.38
CA HIS A 180 -5.08 15.27 -8.71
C HIS A 180 -3.85 14.84 -7.88
N VAL A 181 -3.77 13.54 -7.59
CA VAL A 181 -2.58 12.95 -6.97
C VAL A 181 -1.54 12.66 -8.03
N GLN A 182 -0.32 13.14 -7.81
CA GLN A 182 0.85 12.81 -8.62
C GLN A 182 1.92 12.16 -7.77
N TRP A 183 2.33 10.96 -8.18
CA TRP A 183 3.34 10.16 -7.49
C TRP A 183 4.73 10.47 -8.01
N ASP A 184 5.67 10.58 -7.09
CA ASP A 184 7.08 10.67 -7.42
C ASP A 184 7.62 9.29 -7.77
N SER A 185 8.12 9.15 -9.00
CA SER A 185 8.75 7.94 -9.50
C SER A 185 10.25 8.15 -9.59
N TRP A 186 11.00 7.51 -8.69
CA TRP A 186 12.46 7.68 -8.65
C TRP A 186 13.16 6.84 -9.71
N ASN A 187 13.85 7.49 -10.64
CA ASN A 187 14.68 6.84 -11.63
C ASN A 187 16.15 6.81 -11.17
N VAL A 188 16.51 5.71 -10.50
CA VAL A 188 17.86 5.47 -9.96
C VAL A 188 18.94 5.61 -11.04
N ASP A 189 18.68 5.05 -12.23
CA ASP A 189 19.67 4.97 -13.31
C ASP A 189 20.06 6.35 -13.86
N PHE A 190 19.13 7.30 -13.78
CA PHE A 190 19.30 8.65 -14.30
C PHE A 190 19.34 9.70 -13.19
N THR A 191 19.37 9.30 -11.92
CA THR A 191 19.35 10.20 -10.74
C THR A 191 18.26 11.28 -10.80
N THR A 192 17.15 10.97 -11.47
CA THR A 192 16.03 11.89 -11.69
C THR A 192 14.78 11.31 -11.09
N ALA A 193 13.83 12.17 -10.75
CA ALA A 193 12.48 11.73 -10.47
C ALA A 193 11.51 12.37 -11.46
N THR A 194 10.52 11.58 -11.85
CA THR A 194 9.43 12.04 -12.71
C THR A 194 8.10 11.85 -12.00
N LEU A 195 7.11 12.64 -12.41
CA LEU A 195 5.76 12.50 -11.91
C LEU A 195 4.99 11.47 -12.72
N VAL A 196 4.23 10.63 -12.03
CA VAL A 196 3.30 9.69 -12.65
C VAL A 196 1.93 9.78 -11.99
N ASN A 197 0.88 9.69 -12.80
CA ASN A 197 -0.51 9.76 -12.32
C ASN A 197 -1.01 8.43 -11.71
N ASP A 198 -0.18 7.38 -11.75
CA ASP A 198 -0.55 6.03 -11.33
C ASP A 198 0.59 5.39 -10.55
N LEU A 199 0.31 4.96 -9.32
CA LEU A 199 1.26 4.31 -8.44
C LEU A 199 1.86 3.03 -9.04
N ARG A 200 1.14 2.31 -9.91
CA ARG A 200 1.67 1.13 -10.62
C ARG A 200 2.95 1.46 -11.41
N ARG A 201 3.02 2.68 -11.94
CA ARG A 201 4.13 3.22 -12.73
C ARG A 201 5.20 3.88 -11.86
N ALA A 202 4.90 4.14 -10.59
CA ALA A 202 5.83 4.77 -9.68
C ALA A 202 6.91 3.77 -9.21
N ARG A 203 8.16 4.22 -9.25
CA ARG A 203 9.28 3.58 -8.57
C ARG A 203 9.33 4.13 -7.15
N LEU A 204 8.99 3.30 -6.17
CA LEU A 204 8.87 3.72 -4.78
C LEU A 204 10.20 3.96 -4.08
N ALA A 205 10.17 4.87 -3.11
CA ALA A 205 11.26 5.09 -2.18
C ALA A 205 11.40 3.89 -1.24
N ARG A 206 12.64 3.53 -0.89
CA ARG A 206 12.97 2.45 0.04
C ARG A 206 13.52 3.03 1.34
N ALA A 207 13.14 2.45 2.47
CA ALA A 207 13.83 2.71 3.72
C ALA A 207 15.26 2.15 3.64
N TRP A 208 16.25 2.93 4.04
CA TRP A 208 17.57 2.40 4.34
C TRP A 208 17.50 1.65 5.68
N SER A 209 18.01 0.43 5.70
CA SER A 209 18.13 -0.42 6.90
C SER A 209 19.52 -0.35 7.49
#